data_AF-A0A7Y3ELS1-F1
#
_entry.id   AF-A0A7Y3ELS1-F1
#
_cell.length_a   1.000
_cell.length_b   1.000
_cell.length_c   1.000
_cell.angle_alpha   90.00
_cell.angle_beta   90.00
_cell.angle_gamma   90.00
#
_symmetry.space_group_name_H-M   'P 1'
#
loop_
_entity.id
_entity.type
_entity.pdbx_description
1 polymer ?
#
loop_
_entity_poly.entity_id
_entity_poly.type
_entity_poly.pdbx_seq_one_letter_code
_entity_poly.pdbx_strand_id
1 'polypeptide(L)'
;YIHDPEGLEGEPGSTRGLSLLPVETILKSPKRTTLTKFSWDDIHGMGYEIHMGRTEMKNGDFMFQVYERNGESCKSTDGCILNGGRIVGTYIHGLFDNPGITKRWLESIGLGNIGVSKTHSFIERNKQYDLLAKHFEKYIDTRGIMKSLTTKVNE
;
A
#
# COMPACT_ATOMS: atom_id res chain seq x y z
N TYR A 1 10.02 10.69 14.65
CA TYR A 1 8.96 10.36 15.64
C TYR A 1 7.65 10.12 14.91
N ILE A 2 6.64 9.53 15.57
CA ILE A 2 5.25 9.52 15.11
C ILE A 2 4.45 10.38 16.10
N HIS A 3 3.81 11.43 15.62
CA HIS A 3 3.00 12.36 16.40
C HIS A 3 1.52 12.08 16.13
N ASP A 4 0.76 11.83 17.18
CA ASP A 4 -0.69 11.71 17.14
C ASP A 4 -1.30 12.75 18.09
N PRO A 5 -1.31 14.05 17.72
CA PRO A 5 -1.77 15.11 18.61
C PRO A 5 -3.27 15.05 18.91
N GLU A 6 -4.04 14.36 18.07
CA GLU A 6 -5.50 14.25 18.16
C GLU A 6 -5.96 12.90 18.72
N GLY A 7 -5.06 11.94 18.94
CA GLY A 7 -5.40 10.61 19.45
C GLY A 7 -6.21 9.77 18.45
N LEU A 8 -5.88 9.84 17.16
CA LEU A 8 -6.58 9.10 16.10
C LEU A 8 -6.38 7.59 16.19
N GLU A 9 -5.26 7.13 16.75
CA GLU A 9 -4.93 5.71 16.92
C GLU A 9 -4.68 5.33 18.39
N GLY A 10 -4.96 6.22 19.35
CA GLY A 10 -4.80 5.97 20.78
C GLY A 10 -4.79 7.24 21.63
N GLU A 11 -4.05 7.22 22.74
CA GLU A 11 -3.87 8.41 23.57
C GLU A 11 -3.06 9.49 22.81
N PRO A 12 -3.49 10.76 22.85
CA PRO A 12 -2.77 11.85 22.21
C PRO A 12 -1.32 11.93 22.69
N GLY A 13 -0.38 12.07 21.76
CA GLY A 13 1.03 12.16 22.12
C GLY A 13 2.01 11.94 20.99
N SER A 14 3.23 11.56 21.36
CA SER A 14 4.31 11.29 20.41
C SER A 14 5.03 10.02 20.80
N THR A 15 5.21 9.13 19.84
CA THR A 15 5.89 7.85 20.01
C THR A 15 7.21 7.86 19.27
N ARG A 16 8.26 7.37 19.93
CA ARG A 16 9.57 7.20 19.30
C ARG A 16 9.54 5.96 18.41
N GLY A 17 9.84 6.13 17.12
CA GLY A 17 10.03 5.03 16.19
C GLY A 17 11.41 4.36 16.34
N LEU A 18 11.67 3.37 15.50
CA LEU A 18 12.96 2.65 15.45
C LEU A 18 14.14 3.52 14.97
N SER A 19 13.86 4.72 14.45
CA SER A 19 14.87 5.67 13.95
C SER A 19 15.73 5.12 12.80
N LEU A 20 15.16 4.20 12.00
CA LEU A 20 15.82 3.63 10.81
C LEU A 20 15.78 4.56 9.60
N LEU A 21 14.72 5.37 9.49
CA LEU A 21 14.53 6.35 8.44
C LEU A 21 14.53 7.75 9.06
N PRO A 22 15.17 8.74 8.41
CA PRO A 22 15.25 10.14 8.85
C PRO A 22 13.94 10.87 8.50
N VAL A 23 12.84 10.37 9.06
CA VAL A 23 11.49 10.86 8.77
C VAL A 23 10.72 11.15 10.06
N GLU A 24 9.77 12.07 9.95
CA GLU A 24 8.79 12.33 10.99
C GLU A 24 7.39 12.22 10.40
N THR A 25 6.49 11.58 11.15
CA THR A 25 5.12 11.35 10.71
C THR A 25 4.17 12.03 11.69
N ILE A 26 3.20 12.77 11.17
CA ILE A 26 2.07 13.27 11.96
C ILE A 26 0.81 12.53 11.48
N LEU A 27 0.08 11.88 12.37
CA LEU A 27 -1.23 11.32 12.07
C LEU A 27 -2.24 12.47 11.94
N LYS A 28 -2.94 12.54 10.81
CA LYS A 28 -3.94 13.57 10.53
C LYS A 28 -5.17 13.00 9.85
N SER A 29 -6.34 13.46 10.27
CA SER A 29 -7.60 13.27 9.58
C SER A 29 -7.76 14.29 8.44
N PRO A 30 -8.41 13.96 7.31
CA PRO A 30 -8.98 12.65 6.97
C PRO A 30 -7.92 11.65 6.48
N LYS A 31 -8.25 10.36 6.62
CA LYS A 31 -7.47 9.24 6.08
C LYS A 31 -7.30 9.44 4.58
N ARG A 32 -6.07 9.28 4.10
CA ARG A 32 -5.83 9.16 2.67
C ARG A 32 -6.27 7.77 2.22
N THR A 33 -7.19 7.72 1.28
CA THR A 33 -7.67 6.51 0.59
C THR A 33 -7.65 6.79 -0.90
N THR A 34 -6.52 6.54 -1.55
CA THR A 34 -6.28 6.96 -2.93
C THR A 34 -5.77 5.80 -3.77
N LEU A 35 -6.26 5.68 -5.00
CA LEU A 35 -5.59 4.93 -6.06
C LEU A 35 -4.46 5.79 -6.59
N THR A 36 -3.26 5.25 -6.67
CA THR A 36 -2.05 6.03 -6.90
C THR A 36 -1.24 5.42 -8.04
N LYS A 37 -0.85 6.25 -9.01
CA LYS A 37 0.12 5.87 -10.04
C LYS A 37 1.45 6.57 -9.79
N PHE A 38 2.52 5.82 -9.97
CA PHE A 38 3.86 6.23 -9.57
C PHE A 38 4.94 5.64 -10.48
N SER A 39 6.15 6.15 -10.37
CA SER A 39 7.33 5.60 -11.02
C SER A 39 8.55 5.53 -10.11
N TRP A 40 9.42 4.57 -10.38
CA TRP A 40 10.76 4.44 -9.81
C TRP A 40 11.76 4.20 -10.95
N ASP A 41 12.68 5.13 -11.19
CA ASP A 41 13.63 5.07 -12.29
C ASP A 41 12.95 4.77 -13.64
N ASP A 42 11.90 5.54 -13.95
CA ASP A 42 11.04 5.41 -15.14
C ASP A 42 10.24 4.10 -15.27
N ILE A 43 10.33 3.21 -14.29
CA ILE A 43 9.49 2.02 -14.20
C ILE A 43 8.17 2.42 -13.55
N HIS A 44 7.08 2.25 -14.28
CA HIS A 44 5.76 2.67 -13.85
C HIS A 44 5.07 1.57 -13.04
N GLY A 45 4.31 2.01 -12.04
CA GLY A 45 3.52 1.14 -11.18
C GLY A 45 2.20 1.77 -10.77
N MET A 46 1.31 0.93 -10.28
CA MET A 46 0.03 1.32 -9.71
C MET A 46 -0.16 0.67 -8.35
N GLY A 47 -0.74 1.41 -7.42
CA GLY A 47 -0.99 0.94 -6.07
C GLY A 47 -2.11 1.75 -5.43
N TYR A 48 -2.20 1.64 -4.11
CA TYR A 48 -3.15 2.42 -3.34
C TYR A 48 -2.54 2.84 -2.01
N GLU A 49 -3.03 3.95 -1.46
CA GLU A 49 -2.61 4.50 -0.18
C GLU A 49 -3.82 4.44 0.77
N ILE A 50 -3.68 3.81 1.94
CA ILE A 50 -4.70 3.79 3.02
C ILE A 50 -4.00 4.13 4.34
N HIS A 51 -3.91 5.40 4.68
CA HIS A 51 -3.16 5.83 5.88
C HIS A 51 -3.59 7.21 6.41
N MET A 52 -3.41 7.43 7.71
CA MET A 52 -3.59 8.74 8.36
C MET A 52 -2.28 9.55 8.42
N GLY A 53 -1.13 8.88 8.26
CA GLY A 53 0.17 9.52 8.43
C GLY A 53 0.49 10.50 7.30
N ARG A 54 0.98 11.68 7.67
CA ARG A 54 1.65 12.64 6.81
C ARG A 54 3.12 12.64 7.20
N THR A 55 3.96 12.09 6.32
CA THR A 55 5.38 11.93 6.59
C THR A 55 6.18 13.01 5.90
N GLU A 56 7.02 13.69 6.68
CA GLU A 56 8.04 14.61 6.21
C GLU A 56 9.40 13.93 6.29
N MET A 57 10.14 13.98 5.18
CA MET A 57 11.50 13.45 5.11
C MET A 57 12.49 14.55 5.47
N LYS A 58 13.31 14.29 6.49
CA LYS A 58 14.33 15.25 6.96
C LYS A 58 15.65 15.11 6.20
N ASN A 59 15.94 13.92 5.66
CA ASN A 59 17.11 13.63 4.84
C ASN A 59 16.87 12.38 3.96
N GLY A 60 17.71 12.14 2.96
CA GLY A 60 17.63 10.99 2.05
C GLY A 60 16.82 11.27 0.79
N ASP A 61 16.61 10.22 0.01
CA ASP A 61 15.90 10.30 -1.27
C ASP A 61 14.50 9.70 -1.16
N PHE A 62 13.57 10.24 -1.94
CA PHE A 62 12.27 9.61 -2.13
C PHE A 62 12.40 8.36 -2.98
N MET A 63 11.50 7.40 -2.75
CA MET A 63 11.51 6.15 -3.50
C MET A 63 10.72 6.29 -4.81
N PHE A 64 9.58 6.99 -4.76
CA PHE A 64 8.66 7.10 -5.89
C PHE A 64 8.35 8.53 -6.27
N GLN A 65 8.30 8.81 -7.57
CA GLN A 65 7.56 9.96 -8.09
C GLN A 65 6.10 9.56 -8.25
N VAL A 66 5.20 10.34 -7.67
CA VAL A 66 3.75 10.15 -7.78
C VAL A 66 3.21 11.17 -8.76
N TYR A 67 2.61 10.68 -9.85
CA TYR A 67 2.11 11.51 -10.94
C TYR A 67 0.58 11.52 -11.07
N GLU A 68 -0.13 10.61 -10.40
CA GLU A 68 -1.59 10.57 -10.41
C GLU A 68 -2.15 10.02 -9.08
N ARG A 69 -3.22 10.64 -8.56
CA ARG A 69 -4.02 10.12 -7.44
C ARG A 69 -5.50 10.25 -7.79
N ASN A 70 -6.27 9.16 -7.65
CA ASN A 70 -7.70 9.10 -7.97
C ASN A 70 -8.06 9.62 -9.38
N GLY A 71 -7.20 9.38 -10.37
CA GLY A 71 -7.41 9.87 -11.74
C GLY A 71 -6.99 11.32 -11.97
N GLU A 72 -6.61 12.05 -10.91
CA GLU A 72 -6.13 13.43 -11.01
C GLU A 72 -4.61 13.47 -11.10
N SER A 73 -4.10 14.18 -12.11
CA SER A 73 -2.66 14.40 -12.25
C SER A 73 -2.10 15.23 -11.10
N CYS A 74 -0.93 14.84 -10.61
CA CYS A 74 -0.23 15.58 -9.57
C CYS A 74 1.28 15.49 -9.76
N LYS A 75 2.05 16.29 -9.00
CA LYS A 75 3.50 16.15 -8.90
C LYS A 75 3.85 16.04 -7.44
N SER A 76 4.08 14.82 -6.98
CA SER A 76 4.34 14.50 -5.59
C SER A 76 5.39 13.40 -5.52
N THR A 77 5.87 13.10 -4.31
CA THR A 77 6.79 12.01 -4.06
C THR A 77 6.24 11.15 -2.93
N ASP A 78 6.64 9.89 -2.89
CA ASP A 78 6.34 8.99 -1.78
C ASP A 78 7.56 8.16 -1.38
N GLY A 79 7.57 7.81 -0.09
CA GLY A 79 8.55 6.92 0.51
C GLY A 79 9.91 7.56 0.76
N CYS A 80 10.77 6.80 1.41
CA CYS A 80 12.16 7.14 1.72
C CYS A 80 13.02 5.90 1.48
N ILE A 81 14.14 6.07 0.81
CA ILE A 81 15.10 5.00 0.50
C ILE A 81 16.50 5.37 0.99
N LEU A 82 17.15 4.45 1.69
CA LEU A 82 18.51 4.60 2.21
C LEU A 82 19.37 3.37 1.94
N ASN A 83 20.70 3.56 2.05
CA ASN A 83 21.70 2.49 2.03
C ASN A 83 21.60 1.55 0.82
N GLY A 84 21.28 2.11 -0.35
CA GLY A 84 21.11 1.37 -1.59
C GLY A 84 19.84 0.52 -1.66
N GLY A 85 18.79 0.87 -0.90
CA GLY A 85 17.53 0.11 -0.89
C GLY A 85 17.41 -0.93 0.23
N ARG A 86 18.41 -1.04 1.11
CA ARG A 86 18.36 -1.92 2.29
C ARG A 86 17.41 -1.42 3.37
N ILE A 87 17.14 -0.12 3.41
CA ILE A 87 16.13 0.47 4.29
C ILE A 87 15.19 1.29 3.41
N VAL A 88 13.93 0.89 3.38
CA VAL A 88 12.88 1.53 2.58
C VAL A 88 11.60 1.67 3.38
N GLY A 89 10.86 2.74 3.12
CA GLY A 89 9.49 2.92 3.57
C GLY A 89 8.68 3.61 2.48
N THR A 90 7.42 3.23 2.32
CA THR A 90 6.47 3.81 1.35
C THR A 90 5.04 3.62 1.88
N TYR A 91 4.14 4.54 1.58
CA TYR A 91 2.71 4.36 1.85
C TYR A 91 1.97 3.60 0.75
N ILE A 92 2.62 3.36 -0.38
CA ILE A 92 2.00 2.73 -1.54
C ILE A 92 1.95 1.21 -1.30
N HIS A 93 0.73 0.71 -1.13
CA HIS A 93 0.44 -0.72 -1.12
C HIS A 93 0.36 -1.30 -2.53
N GLY A 94 0.50 -2.62 -2.64
CA GLY A 94 0.50 -3.31 -3.94
C GLY A 94 1.84 -3.27 -4.66
N LEU A 95 2.93 -2.90 -3.98
CA LEU A 95 4.26 -2.80 -4.56
C LEU A 95 4.66 -4.05 -5.37
N PHE A 96 4.46 -5.24 -4.79
CA PHE A 96 4.82 -6.52 -5.40
C PHE A 96 3.80 -7.05 -6.42
N ASP A 97 2.68 -6.35 -6.60
CA ASP A 97 1.76 -6.61 -7.71
C ASP A 97 2.23 -6.00 -9.03
N ASN A 98 3.31 -5.23 -8.99
CA ASN A 98 3.92 -4.57 -10.15
C ASN A 98 5.22 -5.30 -10.51
N PRO A 99 5.25 -6.18 -11.54
CA PRO A 99 6.43 -6.98 -11.84
C PRO A 99 7.69 -6.16 -12.14
N GLY A 100 7.54 -5.03 -12.84
CA GLY A 100 8.64 -4.10 -13.12
C GLY A 100 9.25 -3.52 -11.85
N ILE A 101 8.40 -3.02 -10.94
CA ILE A 101 8.83 -2.46 -9.66
C ILE A 101 9.44 -3.54 -8.75
N THR A 102 8.84 -4.73 -8.72
CA THR A 102 9.37 -5.89 -7.98
C THR A 102 10.76 -6.26 -8.46
N LYS A 103 10.97 -6.30 -9.78
CA LYS A 103 12.28 -6.57 -10.37
C LYS A 103 13.28 -5.47 -9.99
N ARG A 104 12.89 -4.19 -10.08
CA ARG A 104 13.74 -3.05 -9.71
C ARG A 104 14.17 -3.10 -8.24
N TRP A 105 13.26 -3.51 -7.35
CA TRP A 105 13.54 -3.70 -5.94
C TRP A 105 14.51 -4.87 -5.70
N LEU A 106 14.31 -6.01 -6.36
CA LEU A 106 15.24 -7.14 -6.28
C LEU A 106 16.64 -6.75 -6.77
N GLU A 107 16.73 -5.98 -7.85
CA GLU A 107 18.00 -5.43 -8.33
C GLU A 107 18.68 -4.52 -7.30
N SER A 108 17.92 -3.67 -6.58
CA SER A 108 18.50 -2.77 -5.58
C SER A 108 19.09 -3.51 -4.38
N ILE A 109 18.55 -4.67 -4.02
CA ILE A 109 19.06 -5.49 -2.91
C ILE A 109 20.04 -6.59 -3.35
N GLY A 110 20.50 -6.58 -4.61
CA GLY A 110 21.50 -7.52 -5.11
C GLY A 110 20.95 -8.89 -5.53
N LEU A 111 19.64 -9.00 -5.73
CA LEU A 111 18.93 -10.23 -6.13
C LEU A 111 18.35 -10.12 -7.57
N GLY A 112 18.96 -9.31 -8.44
CA GLY A 112 18.47 -9.07 -9.80
C GLY A 112 18.49 -10.32 -10.72
N ASN A 113 19.14 -11.40 -10.30
CA ASN A 113 19.12 -12.69 -10.99
C ASN A 113 17.84 -13.50 -10.73
N ILE A 114 17.04 -13.13 -9.72
CA ILE A 114 15.76 -13.78 -9.45
C ILE A 114 14.75 -13.34 -10.51
N GLY A 115 14.22 -14.30 -11.26
CA GLY A 115 13.17 -14.06 -12.24
C GLY A 115 11.87 -13.62 -11.56
N VAL A 116 11.33 -12.46 -11.96
CA VAL A 116 10.00 -12.03 -11.56
C VAL A 116 8.99 -12.51 -12.61
N SER A 117 8.05 -13.34 -12.17
CA SER A 117 6.97 -13.78 -13.02
C SER A 117 6.16 -12.58 -13.50
N LYS A 118 5.98 -12.46 -14.83
CA LYS A 118 5.02 -11.50 -15.41
C LYS A 118 3.57 -11.88 -15.06
N THR A 119 3.37 -13.07 -14.52
CA THR A 119 2.07 -13.72 -14.33
C THR A 119 1.43 -13.41 -12.98
N HIS A 120 1.67 -12.22 -12.41
CA HIS A 120 0.67 -11.57 -11.54
C HIS A 120 -0.50 -11.07 -12.40
N SER A 121 -1.00 -11.92 -13.30
CA SER A 121 -2.16 -11.55 -14.09
C SER A 121 -3.35 -11.51 -13.16
N PHE A 122 -4.19 -10.50 -13.35
CA PHE A 122 -5.52 -10.41 -12.74
C PHE A 122 -6.28 -11.75 -12.78
N ILE A 123 -6.04 -12.56 -13.82
CA ILE A 123 -6.62 -13.89 -14.03
C ILE A 123 -6.21 -14.88 -12.91
N GLU A 124 -4.93 -14.96 -12.54
CA GLU A 124 -4.50 -15.89 -11.48
C GLU A 124 -5.01 -15.44 -10.11
N ARG A 125 -5.08 -14.13 -9.87
CA ARG A 125 -5.67 -13.56 -8.65
C ARG A 125 -7.16 -13.88 -8.54
N ASN A 126 -7.91 -13.69 -9.63
CA ASN A 126 -9.32 -14.06 -9.69
C ASN A 126 -9.54 -15.55 -9.49
N LYS A 127 -8.68 -16.39 -10.05
CA LYS A 127 -8.74 -17.83 -9.80
C LYS A 127 -8.60 -18.16 -8.31
N GLN A 128 -7.71 -17.49 -7.58
CA GLN A 128 -7.60 -17.67 -6.13
C GLN A 128 -8.85 -17.15 -5.38
N TYR A 129 -9.45 -16.03 -5.82
CA TYR A 129 -10.73 -15.57 -5.28
C TYR A 129 -11.86 -16.56 -5.53
N ASP A 130 -11.94 -17.15 -6.72
CA ASP A 130 -12.94 -18.17 -7.06
C ASP A 130 -12.77 -19.43 -6.21
N LEU A 131 -11.52 -19.85 -5.94
CA LEU A 131 -11.24 -20.96 -5.04
C LEU A 131 -11.67 -20.65 -3.60
N LEU A 132 -11.39 -19.43 -3.12
CA LEU A 132 -11.82 -18.98 -1.80
C LEU A 132 -13.35 -18.90 -1.70
N ALA A 133 -14.03 -18.36 -2.72
CA ALA A 133 -15.48 -18.28 -2.79
C ALA A 133 -16.11 -19.67 -2.73
N LYS A 134 -15.62 -20.62 -3.54
CA LYS A 134 -16.08 -22.03 -3.52
C LYS A 134 -15.86 -22.68 -2.15
N HIS A 135 -14.72 -22.43 -1.52
CA HIS A 135 -14.45 -22.94 -0.18
C HIS A 135 -15.41 -22.35 0.85
N PHE A 136 -15.66 -21.04 0.78
CA PHE A 136 -16.59 -20.35 1.65
C PHE A 136 -18.02 -20.89 1.49
N GLU A 137 -18.52 -20.99 0.25
CA GLU A 137 -19.85 -21.54 -0.06
C GLU A 137 -20.03 -23.00 0.39
N LYS A 138 -18.94 -23.77 0.43
CA LYS A 138 -18.99 -25.17 0.88
C LYS A 138 -19.22 -25.28 2.40
N TYR A 139 -18.69 -24.36 3.19
CA TYR A 139 -18.66 -24.46 4.65
C TYR A 139 -19.55 -23.42 5.36
N ILE A 140 -20.02 -22.40 4.66
CA ILE A 140 -20.86 -21.33 5.19
C ILE A 140 -22.18 -21.31 4.43
N ASP A 141 -23.31 -21.21 5.14
CA ASP A 141 -24.63 -21.05 4.53
C ASP A 141 -24.81 -19.63 3.98
N THR A 142 -24.22 -19.40 2.80
CA THR A 142 -24.31 -18.13 2.09
C THR A 142 -25.75 -17.78 1.72
N ARG A 143 -26.60 -18.78 1.46
CA ARG A 143 -28.04 -18.57 1.19
C ARG A 143 -28.77 -18.05 2.42
N GLY A 144 -28.51 -18.62 3.59
CA GLY A 144 -29.02 -18.15 4.87
C GLY A 144 -28.63 -16.70 5.15
N ILE A 145 -27.34 -16.37 5.00
CA ILE A 145 -26.82 -15.00 5.18
C ILE A 145 -27.52 -14.01 4.24
N MET A 146 -27.61 -14.35 2.94
CA MET A 146 -28.23 -13.46 1.94
C MET A 146 -29.72 -13.21 2.24
N LYS A 147 -30.43 -14.22 2.72
CA LYS A 147 -31.84 -14.09 3.15
C LYS A 147 -31.96 -13.17 4.37
N SER A 148 -31.08 -13.29 5.36
CA SER A 148 -31.07 -12.42 6.55
C SER A 148 -30.79 -10.96 6.23
N LEU A 149 -29.99 -10.67 5.19
CA LEU A 149 -29.70 -9.31 4.74
C LEU A 149 -30.89 -8.66 4.03
N THR A 150 -31.64 -9.42 3.23
CA THR A 150 -32.83 -8.89 2.51
C THR A 150 -34.05 -8.74 3.41
N THR A 151 -34.12 -9.46 4.52
CA THR A 151 -35.28 -9.39 5.43
C THR A 151 -35.28 -8.10 6.28
N LYS A 152 -34.13 -7.43 6.45
CA LYS A 152 -33.99 -6.22 7.28
C LYS A 152 -34.19 -4.87 6.55
N VAL A 153 -34.49 -4.87 5.25
CA VAL A 153 -34.69 -3.64 4.46
C VAL A 153 -36.18 -3.26 4.34
N ASN A 154 -37.09 -4.10 4.85
CA ASN A 154 -38.55 -3.90 4.77
C ASN A 154 -39.20 -3.64 6.15
N GLU A 155 -38.46 -3.11 7.12
CA GLU A 155 -38.98 -2.50 8.36
C GLU A 155 -38.53 -1.03 8.44
#